data_AF-A0A956RIL6-F1
#
_entry.id   AF-A0A956RIL6-F1
#
_cell.length_a   1.000
_cell.length_b   1.000
_cell.length_c   1.000
_cell.angle_alpha   90.00
_cell.angle_beta   90.00
_cell.angle_gamma   90.00
#
_symmetry.space_group_name_H-M   'P 1'
#
loop_
_entity.id
_entity.type
_entity.pdbx_description
1 polymer ?
#
loop_
_entity_poly.entity_id
_entity_poly.type
_entity_poly.pdbx_seq_one_letter_code
_entity_poly.pdbx_strand_id
1 'polypeptide(L)'
;MSEVQAAKEERAAPEPSPQQLARARGDLEAARAVAADPATTSYYVEAHLVRAWRRLVSWIDPVWRYDGRPESLLERVRDGALPWPARAGERARVEATLAALLEAGRHVGADSRGRLAAHMASVEGLLDAIELEGRGGPPARRRARRRARLSSALLWIVPLMPLVLWLSGRALERGRWRVSYWSGPLVEGRPDGVLRAREVKLSLGTDEPSSALAPARDGSDGRLLPVTDDGALTTRWDACLVLEAPGRPVFQLTADGPARLEVDGVTRLELDEVSGVARRRAPRARTSATREGLSLEPGVHHLRVEARALARGHAVALTASLAGELPAAIPSRWLREPSEELLRPCGP
;
A
#
# COMPACT_ATOMS: atom_id res chain seq x y z
N MET A 1 -15.83 42.48 30.52
CA MET A 1 -15.45 41.20 29.91
C MET A 1 -16.61 40.77 29.04
N SER A 2 -16.56 41.21 27.79
CA SER A 2 -17.72 41.56 26.96
C SER A 2 -18.03 40.46 25.96
N GLU A 3 -19.31 40.28 25.64
CA GLU A 3 -19.91 39.44 24.59
C GLU A 3 -19.17 39.50 23.23
N VAL A 4 -18.34 40.52 23.01
CA VAL A 4 -17.43 40.67 21.87
C VAL A 4 -16.35 39.57 21.79
N GLN A 5 -15.98 38.92 22.90
CA GLN A 5 -15.05 37.78 22.88
C GLN A 5 -15.73 36.44 22.54
N ALA A 6 -17.04 36.31 22.79
CA ALA A 6 -17.81 35.12 22.40
C ALA A 6 -18.12 35.09 20.90
N ALA A 7 -18.21 36.26 20.25
CA ALA A 7 -18.40 36.36 18.79
C ALA A 7 -17.10 36.19 17.98
N LYS A 8 -15.92 36.26 18.62
CA LYS A 8 -14.61 36.13 17.94
C LYS A 8 -14.06 34.70 17.92
N GLU A 9 -14.74 33.76 18.59
CA GLU A 9 -14.60 32.32 18.40
C GLU A 9 -15.63 31.76 17.41
N GLU A 10 -16.06 32.57 16.44
CA GLU A 10 -16.50 32.04 15.15
C GLU A 10 -15.27 31.35 14.53
N ARG A 11 -15.07 30.09 14.95
CA ARG A 11 -13.98 29.21 14.53
C ARG A 11 -13.90 29.31 13.02
N ALA A 12 -12.85 29.96 12.52
CA ALA A 12 -12.51 29.94 11.11
C ALA A 12 -12.62 28.49 10.66
N ALA A 13 -13.61 28.21 9.81
CA ALA A 13 -13.86 26.86 9.34
C ALA A 13 -12.52 26.36 8.78
N PRO A 14 -12.04 25.18 9.19
CA PRO A 14 -10.72 24.72 8.82
C PRO A 14 -10.63 24.74 7.29
N GLU A 15 -9.61 25.43 6.76
CA GLU A 15 -9.50 25.62 5.33
C GLU A 15 -9.48 24.25 4.62
N PRO A 16 -10.20 24.11 3.48
CA PRO A 16 -10.27 22.87 2.74
C PRO A 16 -8.87 22.37 2.38
N SER A 17 -8.43 21.26 3.00
CA SER A 17 -7.04 20.80 2.90
C SER A 17 -6.81 20.07 1.57
N PRO A 18 -5.80 20.46 0.77
CA PRO A 18 -5.41 19.72 -0.44
C PRO A 18 -5.08 18.25 -0.18
N GLN A 19 -4.68 17.91 1.06
CA GLN A 19 -4.40 16.53 1.45
C GLN A 19 -5.67 15.68 1.52
N GLN A 20 -6.84 16.25 1.85
CA GLN A 20 -8.10 15.50 1.90
C GLN A 20 -8.56 15.09 0.50
N LEU A 21 -8.43 16.00 -0.49
CA LEU A 21 -8.70 15.67 -1.90
C LEU A 21 -7.76 14.58 -2.42
N ALA A 22 -6.46 14.70 -2.14
CA ALA A 22 -5.49 13.66 -2.53
C ALA A 22 -5.81 12.29 -1.89
N ARG A 23 -6.23 12.30 -0.62
CA ARG A 23 -6.66 11.09 0.10
C ARG A 23 -7.99 10.53 -0.43
N ALA A 24 -8.92 11.36 -0.88
CA ALA A 24 -10.16 10.92 -1.52
C ALA A 24 -9.87 10.26 -2.88
N ARG A 25 -8.95 10.83 -3.67
CA ARG A 25 -8.48 10.26 -4.94
C ARG A 25 -7.79 8.90 -4.72
N GLY A 26 -6.92 8.79 -3.71
CA GLY A 26 -6.29 7.51 -3.36
C GLY A 26 -7.28 6.41 -2.96
N ASP A 27 -8.36 6.76 -2.24
CA ASP A 27 -9.41 5.78 -1.91
C ASP A 27 -10.23 5.37 -3.15
N LEU A 28 -10.45 6.29 -4.10
CA LEU A 28 -11.11 5.99 -5.36
C LEU A 28 -10.26 5.08 -6.27
N GLU A 29 -8.95 5.33 -6.34
CA GLU A 29 -7.99 4.46 -7.05
C GLU A 29 -7.95 3.05 -6.44
N ALA A 30 -7.99 2.96 -5.10
CA ALA A 30 -8.11 1.68 -4.41
C ALA A 30 -9.42 0.96 -4.75
N ALA A 31 -10.56 1.67 -4.79
CA ALA A 31 -11.84 1.09 -5.21
C ALA A 31 -11.76 0.52 -6.64
N ARG A 32 -11.08 1.21 -7.57
CA ARG A 32 -10.87 0.73 -8.95
C ARG A 32 -10.00 -0.51 -9.02
N ALA A 33 -8.89 -0.51 -8.27
CA ALA A 33 -7.99 -1.65 -8.22
C ALA A 33 -8.73 -2.91 -7.72
N VAL A 34 -9.53 -2.76 -6.66
CA VAL A 34 -10.35 -3.83 -6.10
C VAL A 34 -11.45 -4.27 -7.08
N ALA A 35 -12.05 -3.34 -7.82
CA ALA A 35 -13.10 -3.65 -8.79
C ALA A 35 -12.58 -4.33 -10.07
N ALA A 36 -11.32 -4.07 -10.44
CA ALA A 36 -10.66 -4.70 -11.58
C ALA A 36 -10.34 -6.18 -11.33
N ASP A 37 -10.24 -6.59 -10.06
CA ASP A 37 -10.04 -7.99 -9.68
C ASP A 37 -11.38 -8.77 -9.73
N PRO A 38 -11.53 -9.74 -10.66
CA PRO A 38 -12.75 -10.52 -10.81
C PRO A 38 -13.03 -11.47 -9.64
N ALA A 39 -12.03 -11.76 -8.78
CA ALA A 39 -12.19 -12.59 -7.59
C ALA A 39 -12.71 -11.80 -6.38
N THR A 40 -12.70 -10.47 -6.43
CA THR A 40 -13.10 -9.64 -5.29
C THR A 40 -14.60 -9.36 -5.27
N THR A 41 -15.19 -9.41 -4.07
CA THR A 41 -16.60 -9.10 -3.83
C THR A 41 -16.87 -7.59 -3.85
N SER A 42 -18.06 -7.20 -4.34
CA SER A 42 -18.50 -5.80 -4.43
C SER A 42 -18.43 -5.04 -3.09
N TYR A 43 -18.58 -5.77 -1.98
CA TYR A 43 -18.44 -5.26 -0.62
C TYR A 43 -17.13 -4.47 -0.38
N TYR A 44 -15.99 -4.95 -0.89
CA TYR A 44 -14.71 -4.26 -0.70
C TYR A 44 -14.59 -3.01 -1.56
N VAL A 45 -15.13 -3.04 -2.79
CA VAL A 45 -15.21 -1.86 -3.67
C VAL A 45 -16.05 -0.77 -3.01
N GLU A 46 -17.21 -1.15 -2.46
CA GLU A 46 -18.12 -0.26 -1.74
C GLU A 46 -17.45 0.37 -0.51
N ALA A 47 -16.68 -0.41 0.26
CA ALA A 47 -15.99 0.11 1.44
C ALA A 47 -14.97 1.22 1.08
N HIS A 48 -14.20 1.06 0.00
CA HIS A 48 -13.27 2.09 -0.48
C HIS A 48 -14.00 3.30 -1.04
N LEU A 49 -15.08 3.08 -1.77
CA LEU A 49 -15.90 4.15 -2.35
C LEU A 49 -16.56 5.02 -1.27
N VAL A 50 -17.08 4.40 -0.19
CA VAL A 50 -17.62 5.10 0.98
C VAL A 50 -16.55 5.94 1.69
N ARG A 51 -15.30 5.47 1.75
CA ARG A 51 -14.18 6.25 2.32
C ARG A 51 -13.83 7.45 1.44
N ALA A 52 -13.75 7.26 0.12
CA ALA A 52 -13.55 8.34 -0.84
C ALA A 52 -14.63 9.43 -0.66
N TRP A 53 -15.90 9.01 -0.53
CA TRP A 53 -17.03 9.90 -0.24
C TRP A 53 -16.88 10.66 1.07
N ARG A 54 -16.62 9.98 2.18
CA ARG A 54 -16.45 10.67 3.47
C ARG A 54 -15.36 11.72 3.42
N ARG A 55 -14.26 11.43 2.73
CA ARG A 55 -13.14 12.36 2.58
C ARG A 55 -13.50 13.55 1.70
N LEU A 56 -14.15 13.30 0.57
CA LEU A 56 -14.67 14.34 -0.31
C LEU A 56 -15.65 15.25 0.42
N VAL A 57 -16.58 14.66 1.16
CA VAL A 57 -17.56 15.38 1.97
C VAL A 57 -16.88 16.20 3.08
N SER A 58 -15.93 15.62 3.81
CA SER A 58 -15.19 16.34 4.85
C SER A 58 -14.29 17.46 4.32
N TRP A 59 -13.96 17.43 3.03
CA TRP A 59 -13.29 18.53 2.35
C TRP A 59 -14.29 19.64 1.98
N ILE A 60 -15.47 19.25 1.49
CA ILE A 60 -16.55 20.15 1.09
C ILE A 60 -17.12 20.93 2.29
N ASP A 61 -17.39 20.22 3.38
CA ASP A 61 -17.85 20.80 4.64
C ASP A 61 -17.17 20.06 5.80
N PRO A 62 -16.13 20.65 6.40
CA PRO A 62 -15.40 20.03 7.50
C PRO A 62 -16.16 20.02 8.83
N VAL A 63 -17.23 20.82 8.95
CA VAL A 63 -18.10 20.85 10.13
C VAL A 63 -19.19 19.78 10.02
N TRP A 64 -19.56 19.41 8.80
CA TRP A 64 -20.58 18.41 8.56
C TRP A 64 -20.08 16.99 8.78
N ARG A 65 -20.76 16.29 9.70
CA ARG A 65 -20.59 14.85 9.89
C ARG A 65 -21.51 14.13 8.92
N TYR A 66 -20.92 13.58 7.86
CA TYR A 66 -21.63 12.68 6.93
C TYR A 66 -22.31 11.55 7.71
N ASP A 67 -23.63 11.47 7.61
CA ASP A 67 -24.47 10.48 8.31
C ASP A 67 -24.49 9.11 7.61
N GLY A 68 -23.74 8.98 6.51
CA GLY A 68 -23.71 7.77 5.70
C GLY A 68 -24.77 7.75 4.59
N ARG A 69 -25.66 8.75 4.53
CA ARG A 69 -26.75 8.83 3.55
C ARG A 69 -26.41 9.83 2.47
N PRO A 70 -26.28 9.43 1.19
CA PRO A 70 -25.99 10.38 0.13
C PRO A 70 -27.14 11.38 -0.13
N GLU A 71 -28.35 11.10 0.36
CA GLU A 71 -29.53 11.96 0.23
C GLU A 71 -29.36 13.28 1.00
N SER A 72 -28.79 13.19 2.21
CA SER A 72 -28.54 14.34 3.09
C SER A 72 -27.48 15.28 2.49
N LEU A 73 -26.55 14.75 1.68
CA LEU A 73 -25.61 15.55 0.91
C LEU A 73 -26.33 16.30 -0.22
N LEU A 74 -27.21 15.63 -0.99
CA LEU A 74 -27.94 16.26 -2.10
C LEU A 74 -28.85 17.40 -1.62
N GLU A 75 -29.53 17.23 -0.49
CA GLU A 75 -30.35 18.29 0.11
C GLU A 75 -29.52 19.53 0.42
N ARG A 76 -28.35 19.37 1.06
CA ARG A 76 -27.46 20.51 1.36
C ARG A 76 -26.92 21.22 0.12
N VAL A 77 -26.69 20.47 -0.97
CA VAL A 77 -26.28 21.03 -2.25
C VAL A 77 -27.39 21.89 -2.84
N ARG A 78 -28.64 21.39 -2.79
CA ARG A 78 -29.83 22.11 -3.27
C ARG A 78 -30.11 23.36 -2.43
N ASP A 79 -29.89 23.28 -1.13
CA ASP A 79 -30.07 24.40 -0.21
C ASP A 79 -28.98 25.47 -0.35
N GLY A 80 -27.95 25.22 -1.16
CA GLY A 80 -26.82 26.14 -1.34
C GLY A 80 -25.98 26.30 -0.07
N ALA A 81 -26.12 25.37 0.87
CA ALA A 81 -25.42 25.37 2.16
C ALA A 81 -23.93 25.00 2.03
N LEU A 82 -23.50 24.59 0.83
CA LEU A 82 -22.12 24.21 0.55
C LEU A 82 -21.35 25.35 -0.11
N PRO A 83 -20.07 25.57 0.25
CA PRO A 83 -19.21 26.59 -0.35
C PRO A 83 -18.73 26.15 -1.74
N TRP A 84 -19.66 26.11 -2.70
CA TRP A 84 -19.51 25.50 -4.02
C TRP A 84 -19.32 26.56 -5.14
N PRO A 85 -19.01 26.13 -6.38
CA PRO A 85 -18.74 27.05 -7.48
C PRO A 85 -19.81 28.09 -7.70
N ALA A 86 -19.36 29.34 -7.82
CA ALA A 86 -20.20 30.50 -8.09
C ALA A 86 -20.98 30.43 -9.42
N ARG A 87 -20.74 29.41 -10.27
CA ARG A 87 -21.36 29.29 -11.60
C ARG A 87 -22.48 28.27 -11.61
N ALA A 88 -23.68 28.73 -12.01
CA ALA A 88 -24.89 27.93 -12.11
C ALA A 88 -24.74 26.63 -12.95
N GLY A 89 -23.94 26.65 -14.02
CA GLY A 89 -23.73 25.46 -14.87
C GLY A 89 -22.85 24.38 -14.24
N GLU A 90 -21.95 24.75 -13.32
CA GLU A 90 -21.11 23.80 -12.58
C GLU A 90 -21.90 23.20 -11.42
N ARG A 91 -22.72 24.01 -10.73
CA ARG A 91 -23.68 23.54 -9.73
C ARG A 91 -24.65 22.50 -10.30
N ALA A 92 -25.26 22.79 -11.45
CA ALA A 92 -26.18 21.85 -12.12
C ALA A 92 -25.50 20.52 -12.50
N ARG A 93 -24.23 20.55 -12.90
CA ARG A 93 -23.46 19.32 -13.17
C ARG A 93 -23.27 18.49 -11.92
N VAL A 94 -22.87 19.12 -10.81
CA VAL A 94 -22.64 18.37 -9.59
C VAL A 94 -23.95 17.85 -8.98
N GLU A 95 -25.04 18.62 -9.03
CA GLU A 95 -26.37 18.16 -8.65
C GLU A 95 -26.81 16.95 -9.50
N ALA A 96 -26.58 16.99 -10.82
CA ALA A 96 -26.86 15.87 -11.72
C ALA A 96 -25.99 14.64 -11.39
N THR A 97 -24.71 14.83 -11.10
CA THR A 97 -23.79 13.76 -10.70
C THR A 97 -24.25 13.12 -9.39
N LEU A 98 -24.58 13.91 -8.36
CA LEU A 98 -25.10 13.41 -7.09
C LEU A 98 -26.44 12.70 -7.21
N ALA A 99 -27.36 13.21 -8.04
CA ALA A 99 -28.63 12.55 -8.31
C ALA A 99 -28.42 11.20 -9.02
N ALA A 100 -27.50 11.11 -9.97
CA ALA A 100 -27.15 9.86 -10.65
C ALA A 100 -26.49 8.85 -9.69
N LEU A 101 -25.64 9.32 -8.76
CA LEU A 101 -25.02 8.51 -7.72
C LEU A 101 -26.06 7.94 -6.74
N LEU A 102 -27.07 8.73 -6.38
CA LEU A 102 -28.19 8.32 -5.53
C LEU A 102 -29.07 7.28 -6.21
N GLU A 103 -29.40 7.49 -7.48
CA GLU A 103 -30.14 6.52 -8.27
C GLU A 103 -29.37 5.20 -8.40
N ALA A 104 -28.04 5.26 -8.61
CA ALA A 104 -27.19 4.08 -8.63
C ALA A 104 -27.14 3.34 -7.27
N GLY A 105 -27.20 4.07 -6.15
CA GLY A 105 -27.19 3.52 -4.79
C GLY A 105 -28.49 2.83 -4.38
N ARG A 106 -29.64 3.20 -4.97
CA ARG A 106 -30.95 2.58 -4.68
C ARG A 106 -31.10 1.16 -5.22
N HIS A 107 -30.30 0.77 -6.20
CA HIS A 107 -30.43 -0.51 -6.90
C HIS A 107 -29.28 -1.49 -6.61
N VAL A 108 -28.73 -1.47 -5.39
CA VAL A 108 -27.68 -2.43 -4.97
C VAL A 108 -28.29 -3.83 -4.82
N GLY A 109 -28.30 -4.57 -5.93
CA GLY A 109 -28.79 -5.93 -6.04
C GLY A 109 -28.79 -6.42 -7.49
N ALA A 110 -28.15 -7.57 -7.72
CA ALA A 110 -28.16 -8.41 -8.92
C ALA A 110 -27.35 -8.03 -10.18
N ASP A 111 -26.75 -6.83 -10.30
CA ASP A 111 -25.72 -6.60 -11.34
C ASP A 111 -24.79 -5.43 -10.96
N SER A 112 -23.80 -5.71 -10.12
CA SER A 112 -23.12 -4.70 -9.30
C SER A 112 -21.89 -4.05 -9.94
N ARG A 113 -21.15 -4.75 -10.83
CA ARG A 113 -19.86 -4.23 -11.33
C ARG A 113 -19.99 -3.07 -12.31
N GLY A 114 -20.90 -3.15 -13.28
CA GLY A 114 -21.16 -2.05 -14.21
C GLY A 114 -21.65 -0.79 -13.50
N ARG A 115 -22.50 -0.97 -12.48
CA ARG A 115 -23.02 0.13 -11.64
C ARG A 115 -21.95 0.73 -10.73
N LEU A 116 -21.08 -0.09 -10.12
CA LEU A 116 -19.93 0.38 -9.36
C LEU A 116 -18.94 1.15 -10.24
N ALA A 117 -18.70 0.70 -11.47
CA ALA A 117 -17.86 1.40 -12.43
C ALA A 117 -18.43 2.79 -12.77
N ALA A 118 -19.74 2.87 -13.04
CA ALA A 118 -20.43 4.14 -13.28
C ALA A 118 -20.37 5.07 -12.05
N HIS A 119 -20.50 4.51 -10.84
CA HIS A 119 -20.39 5.28 -9.60
C HIS A 119 -18.96 5.81 -9.40
N MET A 120 -17.93 4.99 -9.62
CA MET A 120 -16.53 5.42 -9.55
C MET A 120 -16.19 6.49 -10.59
N ALA A 121 -16.71 6.39 -11.82
CA ALA A 121 -16.54 7.42 -12.85
C ALA A 121 -17.20 8.74 -12.44
N SER A 122 -18.36 8.67 -11.79
CA SER A 122 -19.08 9.84 -11.28
C SER A 122 -18.32 10.54 -10.14
N VAL A 123 -17.72 9.79 -9.21
CA VAL A 123 -16.86 10.36 -8.15
C VAL A 123 -15.61 11.02 -8.72
N GLU A 124 -14.98 10.43 -9.75
CA GLU A 124 -13.83 11.04 -10.43
C GLU A 124 -14.20 12.35 -11.12
N GLY A 125 -15.30 12.37 -11.87
CA GLY A 125 -15.76 13.60 -12.52
C GLY A 125 -16.01 14.74 -11.54
N LEU A 126 -16.49 14.41 -10.33
CA LEU A 126 -16.65 15.37 -9.25
C LEU A 126 -15.32 15.87 -8.68
N LEU A 127 -14.37 14.96 -8.41
CA LEU A 127 -13.01 15.32 -7.95
C LEU A 127 -12.28 16.21 -8.97
N ASP A 128 -12.40 15.89 -10.25
CA ASP A 128 -11.79 16.67 -11.34
C ASP A 128 -12.42 18.05 -11.46
N ALA A 129 -13.74 18.17 -11.31
CA ALA A 129 -14.43 19.46 -11.31
C ALA A 129 -13.95 20.35 -10.14
N ILE A 130 -13.86 19.78 -8.94
CA ILE A 130 -13.37 20.47 -7.74
C ILE A 130 -11.91 20.91 -7.89
N GLU A 131 -11.04 20.05 -8.42
CA GLU A 131 -9.64 20.40 -8.67
C GLU A 131 -9.47 21.49 -9.74
N LEU A 132 -10.34 21.50 -10.75
CA LEU A 132 -10.34 22.52 -11.81
C LEU A 132 -10.68 23.90 -11.23
N GLU A 133 -11.59 23.93 -10.26
CA GLU A 133 -12.09 25.13 -9.63
C GLU A 133 -11.13 25.69 -8.57
N GLY A 134 -10.61 24.84 -7.68
CA GLY A 134 -9.59 25.24 -6.69
C GLY A 134 -8.30 25.79 -7.32
N ARG A 135 -8.12 25.61 -8.64
CA ARG A 135 -6.99 26.12 -9.42
C ARG A 135 -7.32 27.31 -10.34
N GLY A 136 -8.56 27.79 -10.38
CA GLY A 136 -8.95 29.07 -10.99
C GLY A 136 -9.09 29.13 -12.52
N GLY A 137 -9.71 28.14 -13.18
CA GLY A 137 -10.25 28.29 -14.56
C GLY A 137 -9.47 27.63 -15.73
N PRO A 138 -10.00 27.70 -16.98
CA PRO A 138 -9.90 26.63 -17.99
C PRO A 138 -8.52 26.43 -18.67
N PRO A 139 -8.23 25.21 -19.16
CA PRO A 139 -6.88 24.72 -19.49
C PRO A 139 -6.23 25.36 -20.74
N ALA A 140 -6.99 25.97 -21.64
CA ALA A 140 -6.47 26.42 -22.94
C ALA A 140 -5.53 27.64 -22.84
N ARG A 141 -5.86 28.63 -21.99
CA ARG A 141 -5.05 29.86 -21.87
C ARG A 141 -3.76 29.67 -21.06
N ARG A 142 -3.67 28.60 -20.24
CA ARG A 142 -2.47 28.30 -19.44
C ARG A 142 -1.44 27.42 -20.14
N ARG A 143 -1.79 26.62 -21.15
CA ARG A 143 -0.79 25.88 -21.95
C ARG A 143 0.18 26.83 -22.67
N ALA A 144 -0.31 27.97 -23.16
CA ALA A 144 0.52 29.00 -23.80
C ALA A 144 1.47 29.69 -22.81
N ARG A 145 0.99 30.07 -21.61
CA ARG A 145 1.81 30.73 -20.58
C ARG A 145 2.75 29.76 -19.84
N ARG A 146 2.41 28.47 -19.69
CA ARG A 146 3.31 27.45 -19.15
C ARG A 146 4.44 27.10 -20.12
N ARG A 147 4.20 27.03 -21.43
CA ARG A 147 5.28 26.83 -22.42
C ARG A 147 6.31 27.97 -22.40
N ALA A 148 5.89 29.20 -22.17
CA ALA A 148 6.79 30.36 -22.06
C ALA A 148 7.56 30.46 -20.73
N ARG A 149 7.08 29.82 -19.65
CA ARG A 149 7.77 29.77 -18.34
C ARG A 149 8.60 28.50 -18.12
N LEU A 150 8.24 27.40 -18.78
CA LEU A 150 9.02 26.15 -18.74
C LEU A 150 10.34 26.28 -19.51
N SER A 151 10.42 27.13 -20.53
CA SER A 151 11.66 27.41 -21.27
C SER A 151 12.71 28.14 -20.42
N SER A 152 12.32 28.97 -19.45
CA SER A 152 13.27 29.64 -18.54
C SER A 152 13.62 28.79 -17.30
N ALA A 153 12.71 27.93 -16.82
CA ALA A 153 12.99 27.02 -15.71
C ALA A 153 13.87 25.82 -16.11
N LEU A 154 13.80 25.35 -17.36
CA LEU A 154 14.66 24.26 -17.85
C LEU A 154 16.14 24.62 -17.79
N LEU A 155 16.49 25.89 -17.99
CA LEU A 155 17.88 26.37 -17.93
C LEU A 155 18.53 26.24 -16.54
N TRP A 156 17.73 26.20 -15.48
CA TRP A 156 18.23 26.06 -14.10
C TRP A 156 18.12 24.64 -13.55
N ILE A 157 17.16 23.85 -14.02
CA ILE A 157 16.91 22.48 -13.49
C ILE A 157 17.86 21.46 -14.13
N VAL A 158 18.19 21.60 -15.42
CA VAL A 158 19.07 20.66 -16.14
C VAL A 158 20.47 20.52 -15.50
N PRO A 159 21.16 21.60 -15.06
CA PRO A 159 22.46 21.44 -14.40
C PRO A 159 22.36 20.92 -12.94
N LEU A 160 21.21 21.06 -12.27
CA LEU A 160 21.01 20.56 -10.89
C LEU A 160 20.55 19.11 -10.82
N MET A 161 19.99 18.58 -11.91
CA MET A 161 19.53 17.18 -12.01
C MET A 161 20.62 16.14 -11.69
N PRO A 162 21.87 16.26 -12.21
CA PRO A 162 22.94 15.34 -11.82
C PRO A 162 23.33 15.46 -10.34
N LEU A 163 23.24 16.65 -9.72
CA LEU A 163 23.50 16.83 -8.29
C LEU A 163 22.39 16.21 -7.43
N VAL A 164 21.12 16.36 -7.82
CA VAL A 164 19.98 15.73 -7.15
C VAL A 164 20.05 14.22 -7.30
N LEU A 165 20.40 13.69 -8.48
CA LEU A 165 20.61 12.26 -8.70
C LEU A 165 21.82 11.73 -7.93
N TRP A 166 22.90 12.52 -7.79
CA TRP A 166 24.07 12.15 -7.00
C TRP A 166 23.80 12.17 -5.48
N LEU A 167 23.03 13.15 -5.00
CA LEU A 167 22.60 13.23 -3.59
C LEU A 167 21.53 12.18 -3.24
N SER A 168 20.59 11.90 -4.14
CA SER A 168 19.55 10.87 -3.93
C SER A 168 20.02 9.45 -4.19
N GLY A 169 21.08 9.27 -5.00
CA GLY A 169 21.76 7.99 -5.21
C GLY A 169 22.42 7.40 -3.96
N ARG A 170 22.53 8.17 -2.86
CA ARG A 170 23.08 7.71 -1.57
C ARG A 170 22.04 7.34 -0.51
N ALA A 171 20.73 7.44 -0.78
CA ALA A 171 19.69 7.17 0.22
C ALA A 171 18.60 6.16 -0.23
N LEU A 172 18.85 5.35 -1.25
CA LEU A 172 18.17 4.07 -1.35
C LEU A 172 18.79 3.17 -0.28
N GLU A 173 18.24 3.22 0.94
CA GLU A 173 18.57 2.25 1.98
C GLU A 173 18.41 0.85 1.37
N ARG A 174 19.55 0.23 1.05
CA ARG A 174 19.61 -1.18 0.67
C ARG A 174 19.03 -1.93 1.86
N GLY A 175 17.99 -2.70 1.62
CA GLY A 175 17.31 -3.38 2.70
C GLY A 175 18.26 -4.32 3.46
N ARG A 176 18.06 -4.43 4.77
CA ARG A 176 18.96 -5.16 5.68
C ARG A 176 18.85 -6.68 5.56
N TRP A 177 17.81 -7.17 4.90
CA TRP A 177 17.66 -8.59 4.61
C TRP A 177 18.51 -8.99 3.40
N ARG A 178 19.33 -10.02 3.58
CA ARG A 178 19.90 -10.77 2.47
C ARG A 178 18.89 -11.79 2.01
N VAL A 179 18.51 -11.76 0.73
CA VAL A 179 17.61 -12.74 0.14
C VAL A 179 18.38 -13.62 -0.80
N SER A 180 18.31 -14.93 -0.61
CA SER A 180 18.95 -15.93 -1.47
C SER A 180 17.88 -16.82 -2.09
N TYR A 181 18.09 -17.22 -3.33
CA TYR A 181 17.12 -17.97 -4.13
C TYR A 181 17.78 -19.23 -4.71
N TRP A 182 17.02 -20.31 -4.77
CA TRP A 182 17.40 -21.58 -5.39
C TRP A 182 16.29 -22.04 -6.34
N SER A 183 16.67 -22.38 -7.56
CA SER A 183 15.86 -22.99 -8.62
C SER A 183 15.73 -24.48 -8.32
N GLY A 184 15.08 -24.78 -7.21
CA GLY A 184 14.94 -26.14 -6.71
C GLY A 184 14.15 -26.16 -5.41
N PRO A 185 13.58 -27.31 -5.05
CA PRO A 185 12.83 -27.44 -3.81
C PRO A 185 13.74 -27.36 -2.58
N LEU A 186 15.02 -27.75 -2.68
CA LEU A 186 15.91 -27.83 -1.52
C LEU A 186 16.95 -26.70 -1.53
N VAL A 187 17.32 -26.22 -0.35
CA VAL A 187 18.44 -25.28 -0.15
C VAL A 187 19.74 -26.08 -0.24
N GLU A 188 20.12 -26.43 -1.48
CA GLU A 188 21.33 -27.20 -1.75
C GLU A 188 22.28 -26.38 -2.62
N GLY A 189 23.57 -26.39 -2.25
CA GLY A 189 24.61 -25.69 -3.00
C GLY A 189 24.52 -24.17 -2.95
N ARG A 190 25.14 -23.53 -3.94
CA ARG A 190 25.23 -22.07 -4.05
C ARG A 190 23.87 -21.51 -4.53
N PRO A 191 23.37 -20.41 -3.94
CA PRO A 191 22.16 -19.76 -4.45
C PRO A 191 22.36 -19.25 -5.87
N ASP A 192 21.31 -19.33 -6.68
CA ASP A 192 21.30 -18.82 -8.06
C ASP A 192 21.32 -17.29 -8.11
N GLY A 193 20.82 -16.66 -7.05
CA GLY A 193 20.81 -15.21 -6.91
C GLY A 193 20.81 -14.77 -5.45
N VAL A 194 21.43 -13.62 -5.19
CA VAL A 194 21.40 -12.96 -3.88
C VAL A 194 20.98 -11.50 -4.06
N LEU A 195 19.93 -11.09 -3.37
CA LEU A 195 19.35 -9.75 -3.42
C LEU A 195 19.29 -9.12 -2.03
N ARG A 196 18.94 -7.84 -1.98
CA ARG A 196 18.68 -7.10 -0.73
C ARG A 196 17.22 -6.66 -0.67
N ALA A 197 16.57 -6.94 0.45
CA ALA A 197 15.17 -6.61 0.69
C ALA A 197 14.98 -5.82 1.98
N ARG A 198 14.04 -4.86 1.96
CA ARG A 198 13.71 -4.03 3.13
C ARG A 198 12.93 -4.81 4.17
N GLU A 199 12.12 -5.76 3.73
CA GLU A 199 11.28 -6.62 4.55
C GLU A 199 11.21 -8.02 3.93
N VAL A 200 10.78 -9.01 4.73
CA VAL A 200 10.42 -10.33 4.22
C VAL A 200 9.01 -10.22 3.66
N LYS A 201 8.91 -9.96 2.36
CA LYS A 201 7.66 -9.98 1.61
C LYS A 201 7.93 -10.47 0.20
N LEU A 202 7.32 -11.58 -0.17
CA LEU A 202 7.32 -12.11 -1.53
C LEU A 202 5.88 -12.38 -1.92
N SER A 203 5.54 -12.08 -3.17
CA SER A 203 4.25 -12.41 -3.78
C SER A 203 4.52 -12.77 -5.24
N LEU A 204 4.44 -14.04 -5.58
CA LEU A 204 4.53 -14.52 -6.96
C LEU A 204 3.12 -14.42 -7.54
N GLY A 205 2.83 -13.43 -8.39
CA GLY A 205 1.51 -13.25 -9.00
C GLY A 205 1.06 -14.45 -9.87
N THR A 206 -0.25 -14.64 -10.00
CA THR A 206 -0.85 -15.61 -10.94
C THR A 206 -1.08 -15.03 -12.34
N ASP A 207 -1.36 -13.73 -12.41
CA ASP A 207 -1.50 -12.97 -13.65
C ASP A 207 -0.27 -12.05 -13.83
N GLU A 208 0.06 -11.71 -15.06
CA GLU A 208 1.25 -10.96 -15.52
C GLU A 208 1.91 -9.94 -14.56
N PRO A 209 3.24 -9.71 -14.68
CA PRO A 209 4.09 -9.09 -13.68
C PRO A 209 3.81 -7.58 -13.53
N SER A 210 2.72 -7.26 -12.85
CA SER A 210 2.31 -5.90 -12.56
C SER A 210 2.36 -5.68 -11.05
N SER A 211 3.42 -4.97 -10.64
CA SER A 211 3.54 -4.22 -9.38
C SER A 211 3.19 -5.01 -8.10
N ALA A 212 4.10 -5.78 -7.50
CA ALA A 212 5.10 -5.21 -6.59
C ALA A 212 6.38 -6.07 -6.47
N LEU A 213 6.48 -7.12 -7.28
CA LEU A 213 7.70 -7.83 -7.64
C LEU A 213 7.43 -8.48 -9.01
N ALA A 214 7.55 -7.70 -10.09
CA ALA A 214 8.01 -8.30 -11.35
C ALA A 214 9.25 -9.14 -10.99
N PRO A 215 9.31 -10.42 -11.40
CA PRO A 215 10.13 -11.46 -10.78
C PRO A 215 11.47 -10.89 -10.36
N ALA A 216 11.70 -10.83 -9.04
CA ALA A 216 12.64 -9.93 -8.38
C ALA A 216 13.77 -9.46 -9.30
N ARG A 217 13.57 -8.28 -9.90
CA ARG A 217 14.61 -7.63 -10.66
C ARG A 217 15.77 -7.38 -9.71
N ASP A 218 16.90 -7.99 -10.02
CA ASP A 218 18.18 -7.61 -9.42
C ASP A 218 18.35 -6.10 -9.53
N GLY A 219 18.72 -5.47 -8.42
CA GLY A 219 18.80 -4.01 -8.24
C GLY A 219 19.85 -3.31 -9.10
N SER A 220 20.50 -4.02 -10.03
CA SER A 220 21.40 -3.45 -11.04
C SER A 220 21.11 -3.88 -12.49
N ASP A 221 20.63 -5.10 -12.75
CA ASP A 221 20.66 -5.66 -14.13
C ASP A 221 19.34 -6.21 -14.69
N GLY A 222 18.23 -6.16 -13.96
CA GLY A 222 16.90 -6.48 -14.52
C GLY A 222 16.69 -7.95 -14.94
N ARG A 223 17.51 -8.89 -14.47
CA ARG A 223 17.34 -10.34 -14.70
C ARG A 223 16.06 -10.86 -14.05
N LEU A 224 15.28 -11.62 -14.82
CA LEU A 224 14.10 -12.35 -14.36
C LEU A 224 14.55 -13.54 -13.51
N LEU A 225 13.94 -13.76 -12.34
CA LEU A 225 14.18 -14.96 -11.53
C LEU A 225 13.83 -16.23 -12.35
N PRO A 226 14.71 -17.25 -12.39
CA PRO A 226 14.41 -18.51 -13.05
C PRO A 226 13.35 -19.27 -12.24
N VAL A 227 12.12 -19.26 -12.70
CA VAL A 227 11.10 -20.23 -12.28
C VAL A 227 11.33 -21.46 -13.16
N THR A 228 11.73 -22.59 -12.57
CA THR A 228 11.90 -23.86 -13.30
C THR A 228 10.57 -24.32 -13.90
N ASP A 229 10.60 -25.23 -14.87
CA ASP A 229 9.39 -25.76 -15.51
C ASP A 229 8.41 -26.42 -14.51
N ASP A 230 8.93 -26.89 -13.37
CA ASP A 230 8.14 -27.42 -12.25
C ASP A 230 7.57 -26.34 -11.31
N GLY A 231 7.94 -25.07 -11.51
CA GLY A 231 7.44 -23.93 -10.73
C GLY A 231 8.00 -23.82 -9.31
N ALA A 232 8.94 -24.68 -8.93
CA ALA A 232 9.49 -24.74 -7.58
C ALA A 232 10.61 -23.71 -7.37
N LEU A 233 10.44 -22.82 -6.39
CA LEU A 233 11.42 -21.82 -6.00
C LEU A 233 11.58 -21.85 -4.48
N THR A 234 12.82 -21.96 -4.01
CA THR A 234 13.11 -21.82 -2.58
C THR A 234 13.79 -20.49 -2.33
N THR A 235 13.35 -19.83 -1.27
CA THR A 235 13.77 -18.48 -0.91
C THR A 235 14.16 -18.43 0.55
N ARG A 236 15.30 -17.80 0.83
CA ARG A 236 15.83 -17.63 2.18
C ARG A 236 16.11 -16.17 2.44
N TRP A 237 15.60 -15.64 3.54
CA TRP A 237 15.91 -14.31 4.05
C TRP A 237 16.76 -14.45 5.30
N ASP A 238 17.91 -13.80 5.34
CA ASP A 238 18.74 -13.66 6.54
C ASP A 238 18.82 -12.19 6.95
N ALA A 239 18.66 -11.91 8.24
CA ALA A 239 18.98 -10.64 8.86
C ALA A 239 19.43 -10.84 10.31
N CYS A 240 20.08 -9.84 10.90
CA CYS A 240 20.48 -9.86 12.30
C CYS A 240 19.63 -8.89 13.11
N LEU A 241 18.77 -9.39 13.98
CA LEU A 241 17.97 -8.59 14.90
C LEU A 241 18.85 -8.09 16.05
N VAL A 242 18.86 -6.77 16.28
CA VAL A 242 19.62 -6.13 17.35
C VAL A 242 18.66 -5.71 18.46
N LEU A 243 18.92 -6.18 19.68
CA LEU A 243 18.17 -5.83 20.88
C LEU A 243 19.13 -5.19 21.89
N GLU A 244 18.85 -3.95 22.29
CA GLU A 244 19.66 -3.24 23.30
C GLU A 244 19.30 -3.63 24.74
N ALA A 245 18.10 -4.17 24.93
CA ALA A 245 17.53 -4.56 26.21
C ALA A 245 16.81 -5.91 26.05
N PRO A 246 16.60 -6.68 27.14
CA PRO A 246 15.86 -7.93 27.05
C PRO A 246 14.44 -7.66 26.52
N GLY A 247 14.00 -8.50 25.59
CA GLY A 247 12.76 -8.31 24.86
C GLY A 247 11.94 -9.59 24.74
N ARG A 248 10.64 -9.42 24.48
CA ARG A 248 9.72 -10.53 24.16
C ARG A 248 9.04 -10.31 22.81
N PRO A 249 9.79 -10.25 21.69
CA PRO A 249 9.19 -10.04 20.39
C PRO A 249 8.19 -11.15 20.05
N VAL A 250 7.04 -10.75 19.51
CA VAL A 250 6.05 -11.68 18.95
C VAL A 250 6.25 -11.70 17.44
N PHE A 251 6.66 -12.84 16.89
CA PHE A 251 6.78 -13.01 15.45
C PHE A 251 5.51 -13.62 14.87
N GLN A 252 5.16 -13.18 13.66
CA GLN A 252 4.06 -13.72 12.87
C GLN A 252 4.52 -13.97 11.44
N LEU A 253 4.44 -15.24 11.03
CA LEU A 253 4.79 -15.73 9.70
C LEU A 253 3.52 -16.07 8.94
N THR A 254 3.34 -15.48 7.76
CA THR A 254 2.23 -15.75 6.85
C THR A 254 2.78 -16.32 5.55
N ALA A 255 2.28 -17.47 5.08
CA ALA A 255 2.68 -18.05 3.80
C ALA A 255 1.60 -18.90 3.13
N ASP A 256 1.62 -18.95 1.80
CA ASP A 256 0.75 -19.77 0.95
C ASP A 256 1.23 -21.22 0.79
N GLY A 257 2.47 -21.51 1.20
CA GLY A 257 3.12 -22.81 1.11
C GLY A 257 3.95 -23.12 2.34
N PRO A 258 4.91 -24.06 2.23
CA PRO A 258 5.83 -24.38 3.30
C PRO A 258 6.72 -23.18 3.64
N ALA A 259 6.78 -22.79 4.91
CA ALA A 259 7.66 -21.73 5.37
C ALA A 259 8.06 -21.92 6.83
N ARG A 260 9.26 -21.51 7.19
CA ARG A 260 9.77 -21.57 8.56
C ARG A 260 10.52 -20.31 8.95
N LEU A 261 10.42 -19.95 10.23
CA LEU A 261 11.22 -18.93 10.89
C LEU A 261 12.14 -19.61 11.90
N GLU A 262 13.44 -19.42 11.74
CA GLU A 262 14.47 -19.77 12.71
C GLU A 262 14.99 -18.49 13.38
N VAL A 263 15.20 -18.58 14.70
CA VAL A 263 15.88 -17.55 15.49
C VAL A 263 17.06 -18.21 16.19
N ASP A 264 18.27 -17.73 15.91
CA ASP A 264 19.54 -18.32 16.38
C ASP A 264 19.67 -19.82 16.04
N GLY A 265 19.22 -20.19 14.84
CA GLY A 265 19.24 -21.58 14.36
C GLY A 265 18.18 -22.50 14.98
N VAL A 266 17.31 -21.99 15.85
CA VAL A 266 16.20 -22.74 16.43
C VAL A 266 14.90 -22.40 15.71
N THR A 267 14.22 -23.40 15.15
CA THR A 267 12.89 -23.21 14.55
C THR A 267 11.90 -22.71 15.59
N ARG A 268 11.29 -21.54 15.32
CA ARG A 268 10.29 -20.90 16.18
C ARG A 268 8.89 -20.95 15.61
N LEU A 269 8.77 -20.85 14.28
CA LEU A 269 7.51 -21.00 13.56
C LEU A 269 7.74 -21.89 12.35
N GLU A 270 6.78 -22.76 12.07
CA GLU A 270 6.79 -23.63 10.91
C GLU A 270 5.37 -23.75 10.36
N LEU A 271 5.27 -23.71 9.04
CA LEU A 271 4.06 -23.89 8.26
C LEU A 271 4.34 -25.06 7.32
N ASP A 272 3.83 -26.26 7.62
CA ASP A 272 4.11 -27.47 6.83
C ASP A 272 3.26 -27.59 5.56
N GLU A 273 3.68 -28.42 4.61
CA GLU A 273 2.83 -28.80 3.48
C GLU A 273 1.62 -29.62 3.96
N VAL A 274 0.39 -29.25 3.56
CA VAL A 274 -0.79 -30.07 3.88
C VAL A 274 -0.74 -31.34 3.06
N SER A 275 -0.36 -32.45 3.70
CA SER A 275 -0.41 -33.78 3.13
C SER A 275 -1.86 -34.20 2.87
N GLY A 276 -2.22 -34.44 1.60
CA GLY A 276 -3.21 -35.48 1.27
C GLY A 276 -4.44 -35.13 0.41
N VAL A 277 -5.02 -33.92 0.40
CA VAL A 277 -6.39 -33.78 -0.22
C VAL A 277 -6.64 -32.53 -1.07
N ALA A 278 -5.71 -31.57 -1.17
CA ALA A 278 -6.04 -30.28 -1.78
C ALA A 278 -5.04 -29.76 -2.85
N ARG A 279 -4.47 -30.62 -3.69
CA ARG A 279 -3.76 -30.14 -4.91
C ARG A 279 -4.67 -29.41 -5.92
N ARG A 280 -6.00 -29.43 -5.72
CA ARG A 280 -7.01 -28.78 -6.58
C ARG A 280 -7.66 -27.51 -6.00
N ARG A 281 -7.36 -27.11 -4.76
CA ARG A 281 -7.84 -25.83 -4.21
C ARG A 281 -6.65 -24.88 -4.12
N ALA A 282 -6.84 -23.66 -4.60
CA ALA A 282 -5.82 -22.61 -4.58
C ALA A 282 -5.13 -22.53 -3.22
N PRO A 283 -3.79 -22.33 -3.18
CA PRO A 283 -3.07 -22.19 -1.92
C PRO A 283 -3.74 -21.08 -1.10
N ARG A 284 -4.02 -21.36 0.18
CA ARG A 284 -4.59 -20.40 1.11
C ARG A 284 -3.49 -19.91 2.03
N ALA A 285 -3.36 -18.59 2.17
CA ALA A 285 -2.44 -17.98 3.11
C ALA A 285 -2.72 -18.51 4.52
N ARG A 286 -1.69 -19.07 5.15
CA ARG A 286 -1.72 -19.54 6.54
C ARG A 286 -0.84 -18.64 7.37
N THR A 287 -1.26 -18.39 8.60
CA THR A 287 -0.52 -17.54 9.54
C THR A 287 -0.22 -18.34 10.80
N SER A 288 1.04 -18.29 11.23
CA SER A 288 1.49 -18.80 12.53
C SER A 288 2.17 -17.68 13.30
N ALA A 289 1.99 -17.65 14.63
CA ALA A 289 2.57 -16.63 15.49
C ALA A 289 3.08 -17.23 16.80
N THR A 290 4.11 -16.63 17.38
CA THR A 290 4.62 -17.02 18.70
C THR A 290 3.61 -16.60 19.77
N ARG A 291 3.01 -17.54 20.51
CA ARG A 291 1.86 -17.26 21.39
C ARG A 291 2.15 -16.33 22.58
N GLU A 292 3.36 -16.35 23.14
CA GLU A 292 3.71 -15.62 24.37
C GLU A 292 4.89 -14.64 24.20
N GLY A 293 5.29 -14.40 22.96
CA GLY A 293 6.55 -13.72 22.64
C GLY A 293 7.76 -14.61 22.92
N LEU A 294 8.83 -14.41 22.15
CA LEU A 294 10.07 -15.14 22.32
C LEU A 294 10.98 -14.37 23.28
N SER A 295 11.32 -14.93 24.44
CA SER A 295 12.27 -14.29 25.36
C SER A 295 13.65 -14.25 24.72
N LEU A 296 14.14 -13.06 24.41
CA LEU A 296 15.47 -12.81 23.84
C LEU A 296 16.26 -11.88 24.77
N GLU A 297 17.50 -12.27 25.03
CA GLU A 297 18.47 -11.46 25.78
C GLU A 297 18.93 -10.25 24.95
N PRO A 298 19.55 -9.23 25.57
CA PRO A 298 20.25 -8.19 24.81
C PRO A 298 21.33 -8.79 23.91
N GLY A 299 21.43 -8.31 22.68
CA GLY A 299 22.44 -8.77 21.74
C GLY A 299 21.98 -8.78 20.29
N VAL A 300 22.66 -9.62 19.50
CA VAL A 300 22.38 -9.79 18.07
C VAL A 300 21.89 -11.22 17.83
N HIS A 301 20.68 -11.34 17.30
CA HIS A 301 20.03 -12.61 17.03
C HIS A 301 19.90 -12.82 15.53
N HIS A 302 20.24 -14.01 15.05
CA HIS A 302 20.08 -14.35 13.65
C HIS A 302 18.62 -14.70 13.35
N LEU A 303 17.99 -13.92 12.46
CA LEU A 303 16.70 -14.25 11.89
C LEU A 303 16.91 -14.92 10.53
N ARG A 304 16.33 -16.11 10.37
CA ARG A 304 16.24 -16.79 9.07
C ARG A 304 14.80 -17.14 8.77
N VAL A 305 14.32 -16.68 7.62
CA VAL A 305 13.05 -17.15 7.05
C VAL A 305 13.37 -17.97 5.82
N GLU A 306 12.80 -19.16 5.73
CA GLU A 306 12.84 -19.96 4.51
C GLU A 306 11.42 -20.24 4.05
N ALA A 307 11.18 -20.09 2.76
CA ALA A 307 9.90 -20.40 2.15
C ALA A 307 10.10 -21.13 0.82
N ARG A 308 9.26 -22.15 0.60
CA ARG A 308 9.20 -22.91 -0.65
C ARG A 308 7.93 -22.55 -1.39
N ALA A 309 8.08 -21.95 -2.56
CA ALA A 309 7.01 -21.80 -3.52
C ALA A 309 6.81 -23.14 -4.24
N LEU A 310 5.60 -23.70 -4.12
CA LEU A 310 5.21 -24.96 -4.78
C LEU A 310 4.47 -24.72 -6.12
N ALA A 311 4.05 -23.48 -6.38
CA ALA A 311 3.33 -23.07 -7.57
C ALA A 311 3.38 -21.53 -7.73
N ARG A 312 2.94 -21.03 -8.90
CA ARG A 312 2.60 -19.61 -9.09
C ARG A 312 1.50 -19.19 -8.11
N GLY A 313 1.47 -17.94 -7.68
CA GLY A 313 0.53 -17.47 -6.66
C GLY A 313 1.05 -17.54 -5.21
N HIS A 314 2.32 -17.88 -4.98
CA HIS A 314 2.87 -18.03 -3.63
C HIS A 314 3.26 -16.69 -3.01
N ALA A 315 2.70 -16.36 -1.85
CA ALA A 315 3.13 -15.26 -1.01
C ALA A 315 3.74 -15.74 0.32
N VAL A 316 4.70 -14.98 0.83
CA VAL A 316 5.24 -15.09 2.18
C VAL A 316 5.50 -13.72 2.78
N ALA A 317 5.20 -13.54 4.07
CA ALA A 317 5.46 -12.33 4.83
C ALA A 317 5.89 -12.65 6.27
N LEU A 318 6.86 -11.91 6.80
CA LEU A 318 7.19 -11.90 8.23
C LEU A 318 6.85 -10.55 8.83
N THR A 319 6.13 -10.57 9.94
CA THR A 319 5.88 -9.39 10.79
C THR A 319 6.27 -9.69 12.22
N ALA A 320 6.54 -8.66 13.01
CA ALA A 320 6.82 -8.78 14.42
C ALA A 320 6.24 -7.61 15.23
N SER A 321 5.91 -7.89 16.48
CA SER A 321 5.74 -6.88 17.53
C SER A 321 7.00 -6.90 18.39
N LEU A 322 7.76 -5.81 18.42
CA LEU A 322 9.04 -5.76 19.16
C LEU A 322 8.91 -5.09 20.54
N ALA A 323 7.92 -4.21 20.70
CA ALA A 323 7.72 -3.41 21.90
C ALA A 323 6.25 -3.42 22.40
N GLY A 324 5.51 -4.50 22.12
CA GLY A 324 4.09 -4.63 22.50
C GLY A 324 3.10 -3.90 21.57
N GLU A 325 3.60 -3.34 20.48
CA GLU A 325 2.79 -2.75 19.39
C GLU A 325 2.12 -3.83 18.52
N LEU A 326 1.26 -3.43 17.58
CA LEU A 326 0.68 -4.39 16.63
C LEU A 326 1.78 -4.98 15.73
N PRO A 327 1.71 -6.27 15.34
CA PRO A 327 2.67 -6.87 14.43
C PRO A 327 2.79 -6.09 13.12
N ALA A 328 4.00 -5.66 12.79
CA ALA A 328 4.31 -4.92 11.58
C ALA A 328 5.63 -5.42 10.97
N ALA A 329 6.01 -4.90 9.81
CA ALA A 329 7.33 -5.19 9.25
C ALA A 329 8.44 -4.75 10.21
N ILE A 330 9.46 -5.59 10.39
CA ILE A 330 10.58 -5.31 11.30
C ILE A 330 11.35 -4.08 10.79
N PRO A 331 11.40 -2.96 11.54
CA PRO A 331 12.02 -1.74 11.05
C PRO A 331 13.54 -1.89 10.91
N SER A 332 14.14 -1.28 9.88
CA SER A 332 15.58 -1.35 9.60
C SER A 332 16.49 -0.99 10.78
N ARG A 333 16.02 -0.12 11.71
CA ARG A 333 16.78 0.28 12.91
C ARG A 333 17.05 -0.88 13.88
N TRP A 334 16.22 -1.92 13.85
CA TRP A 334 16.40 -3.13 14.65
C TRP A 334 17.19 -4.21 13.89
N LEU A 335 17.59 -3.94 12.65
CA LEU A 335 18.22 -4.93 11.77
C LEU A 335 19.63 -4.50 11.39
N ARG A 336 20.57 -5.40 11.61
CA ARG A 336 21.90 -5.36 11.04
C ARG A 336 21.96 -6.34 9.86
N GLU A 337 22.81 -5.98 8.91
CA GLU A 337 23.11 -6.84 7.77
C GLU A 337 23.85 -8.10 8.24
N PRO A 338 23.49 -9.28 7.71
CA PRO A 338 24.26 -10.48 7.99
C PRO A 338 25.61 -10.43 7.24
N SER A 339 26.65 -11.00 7.85
CA SER A 339 27.95 -11.19 7.22
C SER A 339 27.86 -12.10 6.00
N GLU A 340 28.88 -12.05 5.14
CA GLU A 340 28.98 -12.97 4.00
C GLU A 340 29.21 -14.43 4.44
N GLU A 341 29.67 -14.64 5.68
CA GLU A 341 29.90 -15.98 6.24
C GLU A 341 28.58 -16.67 6.60
N LEU A 342 28.24 -17.72 5.86
CA LEU A 342 26.97 -18.45 6.01
C LEU A 342 26.80 -19.14 7.37
N LEU A 343 27.90 -19.52 8.01
CA LEU A 343 27.91 -20.26 9.29
C LEU A 343 27.78 -19.34 10.50
N ARG A 344 28.19 -18.07 10.39
CA ARG A 344 28.11 -17.06 11.45
C ARG A 344 27.60 -15.73 10.90
N PRO A 345 26.35 -15.69 10.42
CA PRO A 345 25.80 -14.50 9.76
C PRO A 345 25.73 -13.28 10.69
N CYS A 346 25.68 -13.47 12.01
CA CYS A 346 25.59 -12.38 12.98
C CYS A 346 26.80 -12.29 13.92
N GLY A 347 27.92 -12.92 13.57
CA GLY A 347 29.17 -12.84 14.34
C GLY A 347 29.71 -11.40 14.48
N PRO A 348 30.62 -11.17 15.45
CA PRO A 348 31.35 -9.90 15.59
C PRO A 348 32.25 -9.61 14.40
#